data_AF-A0A379WGG5-F1
#
_entry.id   AF-A0A379WGG5-F1
#
_cell.length_a   1.000
_cell.length_b   1.000
_cell.length_c   1.000
_cell.angle_alpha   90.00
_cell.angle_beta   90.00
_cell.angle_gamma   90.00
#
_symmetry.space_group_name_H-M   'P 1'
#
loop_
_entity.id
_entity.type
_entity.pdbx_description
1 polymer ?
#
loop_
_entity_poly.entity_id
_entity_poly.type
_entity_poly.pdbx_seq_one_letter_code
_entity_poly.pdbx_strand_id
1 'polypeptide(L)' 'MGRTAFLIDDAADIQEAWVKEAACVGVTAGASAPDILVQNVIARLREFGGGEAVTLEGREENIVFEVPKELRVDVREVE' A
#
# COMPACT_ATOMS: atom_id res chain seq x y z
N MET A 1 1.41 -18.97 15.97
CA MET A 1 2.10 -19.56 14.80
C MET A 1 2.46 -18.43 13.85
N GLY A 2 3.68 -18.46 13.29
CA GLY A 2 4.17 -17.43 12.37
C GLY A 2 3.57 -17.56 10.97
N ARG A 3 3.58 -16.46 10.22
CA ARG A 3 3.31 -16.41 8.78
C ARG A 3 4.58 -15.93 8.10
N THR A 4 4.83 -16.41 6.89
CA THR A 4 5.90 -15.87 6.04
C THR A 4 5.59 -14.41 5.75
N ALA A 5 6.58 -13.53 5.92
CA ALA A 5 6.46 -12.10 5.69
C ALA A 5 7.69 -11.60 4.95
N PHE A 6 7.49 -10.65 4.04
CA PHE A 6 8.52 -10.05 3.22
C PHE A 6 8.40 -8.53 3.34
N LEU A 7 9.53 -7.86 3.54
CA LEU A 7 9.64 -6.41 3.36
C LEU A 7 10.13 -6.18 1.93
N ILE A 8 9.40 -5.38 1.17
CA ILE A 8 9.67 -5.04 -0.23
C ILE A 8 9.63 -3.52 -0.39
N ASP A 9 10.42 -2.99 -1.33
CA ASP A 9 10.38 -1.57 -1.67
C ASP A 9 9.27 -1.30 -2.69
N ASP A 10 9.11 -2.19 -3.68
CA ASP A 10 8.06 -2.08 -4.69
C ASP A 10 7.58 -3.43 -5.24
N ALA A 11 6.67 -3.38 -6.21
CA ALA A 11 6.05 -4.55 -6.81
C ALA A 11 7.02 -5.46 -7.59
N ALA A 12 8.15 -4.94 -8.07
CA ALA A 12 9.15 -5.70 -8.82
C ALA A 12 9.92 -6.69 -7.93
N ASP A 13 10.00 -6.43 -6.63
CA ASP A 13 10.64 -7.32 -5.65
C ASP A 13 9.84 -8.63 -5.43
N ILE A 14 8.55 -8.64 -5.78
CA ILE A 14 7.67 -9.78 -5.53
C ILE A 14 8.02 -10.93 -6.47
N GLN A 15 8.44 -12.04 -5.87
CA GLN A 15 8.70 -13.28 -6.60
C GLN A 15 7.44 -14.16 -6.63
N GLU A 16 7.07 -14.65 -7.80
CA GLU A 16 5.91 -15.53 -8.00
C GLU A 16 5.96 -16.76 -7.08
N ALA A 17 7.16 -17.29 -6.83
CA ALA A 17 7.38 -18.42 -5.93
C ALA A 17 6.89 -18.20 -4.49
N TRP A 18 6.78 -16.94 -4.03
CA TRP A 18 6.30 -16.62 -2.68
C TRP A 18 4.80 -16.83 -2.52
N VAL A 19 4.04 -16.73 -3.62
CA VAL A 19 2.57 -16.70 -3.61
C VAL A 19 1.91 -17.83 -4.38
N LYS A 20 2.68 -18.63 -5.13
CA LYS A 20 2.18 -19.69 -6.02
C LYS A 20 1.18 -20.67 -5.40
N GLU A 21 1.38 -21.04 -4.13
CA GLU A 21 0.49 -21.97 -3.40
C GLU A 21 -0.32 -21.26 -2.30
N ALA A 22 -0.22 -19.93 -2.21
CA ALA A 22 -0.91 -19.16 -1.19
C ALA A 22 -2.36 -18.93 -1.59
N ALA A 23 -3.30 -19.46 -0.79
CA ALA A 23 -4.73 -19.19 -0.98
C ALA A 23 -5.15 -17.78 -0.54
N CYS A 24 -4.34 -17.11 0.28
CA CYS A 24 -4.60 -15.78 0.80
C CYS A 24 -3.28 -15.04 1.07
N VAL A 25 -3.19 -13.81 0.57
CA VAL A 25 -2.03 -12.92 0.74
C VAL A 25 -2.52 -11.63 1.41
N GLY A 26 -1.89 -11.25 2.51
CA GLY A 26 -2.12 -9.96 3.16
C GLY A 26 -1.12 -8.94 2.65
N VAL A 27 -1.59 -7.73 2.36
CA VAL A 27 -0.75 -6.58 2.00
C VAL A 27 -0.95 -5.51 3.06
N THR A 28 0.14 -4.89 3.49
CA THR A 28 0.14 -3.73 4.38
C THR A 28 1.32 -2.85 4.03
N ALA A 29 1.33 -1.63 4.56
CA ALA A 29 2.35 -0.64 4.25
C ALA A 29 2.82 0.05 5.53
N GLY A 30 4.10 0.39 5.59
CA GLY A 30 4.63 1.25 6.64
C GLY A 30 4.09 2.67 6.51
N ALA A 31 4.12 3.44 7.59
CA ALA A 31 3.59 4.81 7.63
C ALA A 31 4.23 5.78 6.61
N SER A 32 5.43 5.48 6.11
CA SER A 32 6.16 6.29 5.14
C SER A 32 5.95 5.86 3.68
N ALA A 33 5.23 4.77 3.43
CA ALA A 33 5.04 4.22 2.09
C ALA A 33 3.86 4.91 1.38
N PRO A 34 4.06 5.52 0.20
CA PRO A 34 2.99 6.10 -0.58
C PRO A 34 1.95 5.06 -1.02
N ASP A 35 0.67 5.44 -1.07
CA ASP A 35 -0.44 4.55 -1.49
C ASP A 35 -0.23 3.93 -2.88
N ILE A 36 0.37 4.67 -3.82
CA ILE A 36 0.65 4.18 -5.17
C ILE A 36 1.51 2.91 -5.18
N LEU A 37 2.43 2.74 -4.21
CA LEU A 37 3.23 1.53 -4.10
C LEU A 37 2.37 0.33 -3.72
N VAL A 38 1.41 0.52 -2.82
CA VAL A 38 0.45 -0.51 -2.41
C VAL A 38 -0.44 -0.91 -3.59
N GLN A 39 -0.93 0.06 -4.37
CA GLN A 39 -1.72 -0.21 -5.56
C GLN A 39 -0.93 -1.03 -6.60
N ASN A 40 0.34 -0.70 -6.81
CA ASN A 40 1.21 -1.46 -7.71
C ASN A 40 1.45 -2.89 -7.23
N VAL A 41 1.62 -3.09 -5.92
CA VAL A 41 1.74 -4.44 -5.30
C VAL A 41 0.45 -5.24 -5.52
N ILE A 42 -0.72 -4.63 -5.30
CA ILE A 42 -2.02 -5.27 -5.55
C ILE A 42 -2.15 -5.66 -7.02
N ALA A 43 -1.80 -4.77 -7.95
CA ALA A 43 -1.84 -5.05 -9.39
C ALA A 43 -0.93 -6.24 -9.75
N ARG A 44 0.29 -6.28 -9.20
CA ARG A 44 1.22 -7.38 -9.42
C ARG A 44 0.70 -8.72 -8.89
N LEU A 45 0.09 -8.74 -7.71
CA LEU A 45 -0.52 -9.95 -7.15
C LEU A 45 -1.71 -10.43 -7.99
N ARG A 46 -2.45 -9.52 -8.65
CA ARG A 46 -3.50 -9.88 -9.61
C ARG A 46 -2.94 -10.54 -10.87
N GLU A 47 -1.79 -10.10 -11.37
CA GLU A 47 -1.10 -10.76 -12.48
C GLU A 47 -0.71 -12.21 -12.14
N PHE A 48 -0.43 -12.49 -10.87
CA PHE A 48 -0.16 -13.85 -10.37
C PHE A 48 -1.41 -14.69 -10.08
N GLY A 49 -2.61 -14.20 -10.43
CA GLY A 49 -3.88 -14.90 -10.25
C GLY A 49 -4.69 -14.45 -9.03
N GLY A 50 -4.28 -13.40 -8.34
CA GLY A 50 -5.07 -12.76 -7.28
C GLY A 50 -6.37 -12.14 -7.78
N GLY A 51 -7.41 -12.17 -6.95
CA GLY A 51 -8.69 -11.52 -7.21
C GLY A 51 -8.71 -10.03 -6.86
N GLU A 52 -9.91 -9.47 -6.66
CA GLU A 52 -10.03 -8.12 -6.12
C GLU A 52 -9.50 -8.03 -4.69
N ALA A 53 -8.83 -6.92 -4.39
CA ALA A 53 -8.37 -6.65 -3.03
C ALA A 53 -9.57 -6.38 -2.12
N VAL A 54 -9.58 -7.05 -0.96
CA VAL A 54 -10.60 -6.85 0.06
C VAL A 54 -9.98 -6.07 1.21
N THR A 55 -10.47 -4.85 1.43
CA THR A 55 -10.07 -4.02 2.56
C THR A 55 -10.67 -4.58 3.84
N LEU A 56 -9.83 -4.76 4.87
CA LEU A 56 -10.29 -5.14 6.21
C LEU A 56 -10.65 -3.89 6.99
N GLU A 57 -11.70 -3.99 7.83
CA GLU A 57 -12.07 -2.91 8.73
C GLU A 57 -10.94 -2.66 9.74
N GLY A 58 -10.43 -1.43 9.72
CA GLY A 58 -9.40 -0.94 10.64
C GLY A 58 -9.98 0.00 11.69
N ARG A 59 -9.11 0.49 12.58
CA ARG A 59 -9.45 1.60 13.47
C ARG A 59 -9.48 2.90 12.67
N GLU A 60 -10.47 3.75 12.92
CA GLU A 60 -10.52 5.09 12.31
C GLU A 60 -9.33 5.95 12.75
N GLU A 61 -8.70 6.63 11.78
CA GLU A 61 -7.58 7.53 11.98
C GLU A 61 -7.95 8.93 11.45
N ASN A 62 -7.91 9.93 12.32
CA ASN A 62 -8.39 11.29 12.03
C ASN A 62 -7.40 12.39 12.45
N ILE A 63 -6.16 12.03 12.77
CA ILE A 63 -5.11 12.97 13.19
C ILE A 63 -4.39 13.50 11.94
N VAL A 64 -4.29 14.83 11.82
CA VAL A 64 -3.57 15.50 10.73
C VAL A 64 -2.66 16.57 11.33
N PHE A 65 -1.43 16.67 10.81
CA PHE A 65 -0.49 17.73 11.16
C PHE A 65 -0.41 18.73 10.01
N GLU A 66 -0.81 19.97 10.28
CA GLU A 66 -0.72 21.04 9.29
C GLU A 66 0.73 21.46 9.04
N VAL A 67 1.02 21.85 7.80
CA VAL A 67 2.31 22.48 7.48
C VAL A 67 2.42 23.86 8.15
N PRO A 68 3.63 24.26 8.61
CA PRO A 68 3.89 25.60 9.12
C PRO A 68 3.41 26.67 8.13
N LYS A 69 2.90 27.79 8.65
CA LYS A 69 2.28 28.85 7.83
C LYS A 69 3.21 29.38 6.75
N GLU A 70 4.51 29.40 7.05
CA GLU A 70 5.59 29.88 6.19
C GLU A 70 5.89 28.96 5.00
N LEU A 71 5.45 27.68 5.06
CA LEU A 71 5.66 26.68 4.01
C LEU A 71 4.38 26.33 3.25
N ARG A 72 3.28 27.06 3.52
CA ARG A 72 2.04 26.89 2.78
C ARG A 72 2.25 27.39 1.35
N VAL A 73 1.98 26.53 0.38
CA VAL A 73 2.04 26.89 -1.04
C VAL A 73 0.79 27.72 -1.36
N ASP A 74 0.96 28.89 -1.97
CA ASP A 74 -0.17 29.69 -2.47
C ASP A 74 -0.90 28.90 -3.57
N VAL A 75 -2.06 28.34 -3.23
CA VAL A 75 -2.94 27.70 -4.20
C VAL A 75 -3.59 28.81 -5.02
N ARG A 76 -3.08 29.07 -6.22
CA ARG A 76 -3.81 29.86 -7.22
C ARG A 76 -4.89 28.97 -7.81
N GLU A 77 -6.15 29.30 -7.53
CA GLU A 77 -7.27 28.73 -8.28
C GLU A 77 -7.10 29.12 -9.76
N VAL A 78 -7.07 28.12 -10.62
CA VAL A 78 -7.07 28.32 -12.07
C VAL A 78 -8.54 28.22 -12.49
N GLU A 79 -9.12 29.33 -12.94
CA GLU A 79 -10.47 29.39 -13.57
C GLU A 79 -10.54 28.60 -14.88
#